data_AF-A0A7C2RBQ9-F1
#
_entry.id   AF-A0A7C2RBQ9-F1
#
_cell.length_a   1.000
_cell.length_b   1.000
_cell.length_c   1.000
_cell.angle_alpha   90.00
_cell.angle_beta   90.00
_cell.angle_gamma   90.00
#
_symmetry.space_group_name_H-M   'P 1'
#
loop_
_entity.id
_entity.type
_entity.pdbx_description
1 polymer ?
#
loop_
_entity_poly.entity_id
_entity_poly.type
_entity_poly.pdbx_seq_one_letter_code
_entity_poly.pdbx_strand_id
1 'polypeptide(L)'
;MFSAEAEKKIDELLACYPQARSAMLPILYIAQEEKGYLSDDVIEYVAGRMGLTYMDVLTTVSFYTMFYRRPIGQYNIQLCTNVSCWLCGSDDIERHIQRKLGIKVGQTTPD
;
A
#
# COMPACT_ATOMS: atom_id res chain seq x y z
N MET A 1 1.34 -15.18 -9.09
CA MET A 1 0.72 -16.24 -8.28
C MET A 1 0.85 -15.88 -6.80
N PHE A 2 -0.22 -15.96 -6.03
CA PHE A 2 -0.24 -15.64 -4.59
C PHE A 2 0.14 -16.88 -3.77
N SER A 3 0.73 -16.68 -2.59
CA SER A 3 0.98 -17.76 -1.64
C SER A 3 -0.33 -18.40 -1.16
N ALA A 4 -0.30 -19.68 -0.79
CA ALA A 4 -1.47 -20.38 -0.27
C ALA A 4 -1.99 -19.75 1.04
N GLU A 5 -1.11 -19.13 1.82
CA GLU A 5 -1.49 -18.41 3.03
C GLU A 5 -2.22 -17.10 2.70
N ALA A 6 -1.76 -16.34 1.70
CA ALA A 6 -2.45 -15.13 1.26
C ALA A 6 -3.85 -15.45 0.69
N GLU A 7 -3.97 -16.51 -0.12
CA GLU A 7 -5.27 -16.98 -0.64
C GLU A 7 -6.25 -17.31 0.49
N LYS A 8 -5.80 -18.04 1.50
CA LYS A 8 -6.61 -18.39 2.66
C LYS A 8 -7.13 -17.14 3.39
N LYS A 9 -6.27 -16.15 3.61
CA LYS A 9 -6.67 -14.87 4.25
C LYS A 9 -7.68 -14.10 3.40
N ILE A 10 -7.52 -14.12 2.07
CA ILE A 10 -8.48 -13.51 1.15
C ILE A 10 -9.86 -14.18 1.27
N ASP A 11 -9.91 -15.52 1.30
CA ASP A 11 -11.17 -16.27 1.44
C ASP A 11 -11.86 -15.99 2.78
N GLU A 12 -11.09 -15.97 3.88
CA GLU A 12 -11.60 -15.62 5.21
C GLU A 12 -12.21 -14.22 5.23
N LEU A 13 -11.53 -13.23 4.64
CA LEU A 13 -12.03 -11.86 4.54
C LEU A 13 -13.27 -11.74 3.67
N LEU A 14 -13.33 -12.42 2.53
CA LEU A 14 -14.51 -12.41 1.67
C LEU A 14 -15.73 -12.99 2.39
N ALA A 15 -15.54 -14.00 3.24
CA ALA A 15 -16.60 -14.59 4.05
C ALA A 15 -17.09 -13.67 5.19
N CYS A 16 -16.28 -12.72 5.65
CA CYS A 16 -16.67 -11.79 6.72
C CYS A 16 -17.74 -10.78 6.30
N TYR A 17 -17.92 -10.52 4.99
CA TYR A 17 -18.79 -9.46 4.50
C TYR A 17 -19.89 -9.99 3.58
N PRO A 18 -21.11 -9.45 3.66
CA PRO A 18 -22.20 -9.83 2.75
C PRO A 18 -21.98 -9.34 1.32
N GLN A 19 -21.14 -8.31 1.14
CA GLN A 19 -20.76 -7.78 -0.18
C GLN A 19 -19.24 -7.86 -0.32
N ALA A 20 -18.77 -8.48 -1.39
CA ALA A 20 -17.33 -8.63 -1.65
C ALA A 20 -16.59 -7.28 -1.65
N ARG A 21 -17.22 -6.22 -2.18
CA ARG A 21 -16.65 -4.86 -2.23
C ARG A 21 -16.23 -4.34 -0.85
N SER A 22 -16.90 -4.73 0.23
CA SER A 22 -16.56 -4.28 1.58
C SER A 22 -15.21 -4.82 2.07
N ALA A 23 -14.73 -5.92 1.51
CA ALA A 23 -13.43 -6.51 1.81
C ALA A 23 -12.26 -5.90 0.99
N MET A 24 -12.51 -4.88 0.17
CA MET A 24 -11.53 -4.39 -0.82
C MET A 24 -10.22 -3.91 -0.21
N LEU A 25 -10.29 -3.02 0.79
CA LEU A 25 -9.10 -2.44 1.41
C LEU A 25 -8.20 -3.48 2.09
N PRO A 26 -8.71 -4.39 2.95
CA PRO A 26 -7.85 -5.40 3.57
C PRO A 26 -7.29 -6.41 2.56
N ILE A 27 -8.05 -6.78 1.52
CA ILE A 27 -7.54 -7.66 0.45
C ILE A 27 -6.42 -6.98 -0.33
N LEU A 28 -6.56 -5.69 -0.68
CA LEU A 28 -5.51 -4.93 -1.34
C LEU A 28 -4.26 -4.78 -0.46
N TYR A 29 -4.42 -4.70 0.86
CA TYR A 29 -3.29 -4.72 1.80
C TYR A 29 -2.53 -6.04 1.74
N ILE A 30 -3.22 -7.17 1.78
CA ILE A 30 -2.60 -8.50 1.63
C ILE A 30 -1.89 -8.62 0.28
N ALA A 31 -2.55 -8.16 -0.80
CA ALA A 31 -1.97 -8.19 -2.14
C ALA A 31 -0.68 -7.36 -2.25
N GLN A 32 -0.65 -6.19 -1.62
CA GLN A 32 0.54 -5.35 -1.58
C GLN A 32 1.64 -5.96 -0.71
N GLU A 33 1.33 -6.55 0.43
CA GLU A 33 2.32 -7.21 1.29
C GLU A 33 2.99 -8.40 0.58
N GLU A 34 2.20 -9.20 -0.13
CA GLU A 34 2.65 -10.39 -0.86
C GLU A 34 3.46 -10.05 -2.12
N LYS A 35 3.24 -8.88 -2.73
CA LYS A 35 3.86 -8.49 -4.02
C LYS A 35 4.77 -7.27 -3.94
N GLY A 36 4.83 -6.60 -2.79
CA GLY A 36 5.55 -5.34 -2.56
C GLY A 36 4.81 -4.11 -3.09
N TYR A 37 4.11 -4.22 -4.22
CA TYR A 37 3.31 -3.14 -4.82
C TYR A 37 2.20 -3.72 -5.70
N LEU A 38 1.24 -2.88 -6.09
CA LEU A 38 0.08 -3.26 -6.89
C LEU A 38 0.32 -2.96 -8.38
N SER A 39 0.80 -3.96 -9.13
CA SER A 39 0.84 -3.91 -10.60
C SER A 39 -0.56 -4.10 -11.21
N ASP A 40 -0.69 -3.87 -12.51
CA ASP A 40 -1.96 -4.09 -13.22
C ASP A 40 -2.43 -5.55 -13.13
N ASP A 41 -1.52 -6.52 -13.27
CA ASP A 41 -1.81 -7.95 -13.10
C ASP A 41 -2.35 -8.28 -11.70
N VAL A 42 -1.81 -7.62 -10.66
CA VAL A 42 -2.26 -7.82 -9.27
C VAL A 42 -3.66 -7.26 -9.09
N ILE A 43 -3.95 -6.09 -9.65
CA ILE A 43 -5.29 -5.48 -9.59
C ILE A 43 -6.30 -6.35 -10.34
N GLU A 44 -5.97 -6.83 -11.53
CA GLU A 44 -6.85 -7.71 -12.32
C GLU A 44 -7.14 -9.01 -11.57
N TYR A 45 -6.11 -9.60 -10.95
CA TYR A 45 -6.28 -10.78 -10.09
C TYR A 45 -7.22 -10.49 -8.91
N VAL A 46 -7.02 -9.39 -8.18
CA VAL A 46 -7.90 -9.03 -7.05
C VAL A 46 -9.34 -8.78 -7.52
N ALA A 47 -9.52 -8.08 -8.64
CA ALA A 47 -10.83 -7.86 -9.24
C ALA A 47 -11.55 -9.18 -9.55
N GLY A 48 -10.84 -10.12 -10.19
CA GLY A 48 -11.36 -11.45 -10.46
C GLY A 48 -11.73 -12.23 -9.19
N ARG A 49 -10.89 -12.18 -8.15
CA ARG A 49 -11.16 -12.87 -6.87
C ARG A 49 -12.38 -12.31 -6.14
N MET A 50 -12.63 -11.02 -6.27
CA MET A 50 -13.76 -10.33 -5.64
C MET A 50 -15.04 -10.32 -6.51
N GLY A 51 -14.96 -10.78 -7.76
CA GLY A 51 -16.06 -10.68 -8.73
C GLY A 51 -16.39 -9.23 -9.10
N LEU A 52 -15.38 -8.35 -9.11
CA LEU A 52 -15.50 -6.92 -9.43
C LEU A 52 -14.80 -6.60 -10.75
N THR A 53 -15.04 -5.40 -11.27
CA THR A 53 -14.32 -4.94 -12.46
C THR A 53 -12.92 -4.44 -12.10
N TYR A 54 -11.98 -4.51 -13.05
CA TYR A 54 -10.66 -3.89 -12.89
C TYR A 54 -10.78 -2.41 -12.48
N MET A 55 -11.72 -1.67 -13.07
CA MET A 55 -11.91 -0.25 -12.78
C MET A 55 -12.41 0.03 -11.37
N ASP A 56 -13.24 -0.84 -10.78
CA ASP A 56 -13.66 -0.70 -9.38
C ASP A 56 -12.47 -0.76 -8.42
N VAL A 57 -11.55 -1.67 -8.68
CA VAL A 57 -10.35 -1.87 -7.86
C VAL A 57 -9.33 -0.77 -8.14
N LEU A 58 -9.09 -0.43 -9.42
CA LEU A 58 -8.15 0.63 -9.80
C LEU A 58 -8.54 1.97 -9.21
N THR A 59 -9.83 2.33 -9.23
CA THR A 59 -10.33 3.58 -8.64
C THR A 59 -9.98 3.66 -7.16
N THR A 60 -10.18 2.55 -6.43
CA THR A 60 -9.85 2.48 -5.01
C THR A 60 -8.34 2.58 -4.77
N VAL A 61 -7.53 1.85 -5.53
CA VAL A 61 -6.06 1.93 -5.46
C VAL A 61 -5.57 3.35 -5.76
N SER A 62 -6.18 4.06 -6.71
CA SER A 62 -5.81 5.44 -7.05
C SER A 62 -6.23 6.47 -6.00
N PHE A 63 -7.27 6.16 -5.21
CA PHE A 63 -7.81 7.08 -4.20
C PHE A 63 -7.02 7.02 -2.89
N TYR A 64 -6.64 5.82 -2.44
CA TYR A 64 -5.92 5.64 -1.17
C TYR A 64 -4.41 5.66 -1.37
N THR A 65 -3.75 6.68 -0.80
CA THR A 65 -2.29 6.90 -0.93
C THR A 65 -1.41 5.82 -0.30
N MET A 66 -1.98 4.93 0.51
CA MET A 66 -1.26 3.82 1.14
C MET A 66 -1.03 2.63 0.18
N PHE A 67 -1.67 2.66 -1.00
CA PHE A 67 -1.45 1.67 -2.04
C PHE A 67 -0.45 2.17 -3.08
N TYR A 68 0.65 1.43 -3.25
CA TYR A 68 1.75 1.78 -4.13
C TYR A 68 1.57 1.10 -5.48
N ARG A 69 1.54 1.91 -6.53
CA ARG A 69 1.48 1.47 -7.94
C ARG A 69 2.86 1.24 -8.56
N ARG A 70 3.92 1.47 -7.79
CA ARG A 70 5.33 1.36 -8.19
C ARG A 70 6.11 0.67 -7.08
N PRO A 71 7.23 0.00 -7.40
CA PRO A 71 8.10 -0.57 -6.40
C PRO A 71 8.52 0.49 -5.37
N ILE A 72 8.52 0.11 -4.10
CA ILE A 72 9.04 0.90 -2.98
C ILE A 72 10.22 0.15 -2.35
N GLY A 73 11.04 0.87 -1.59
CA GLY A 73 12.11 0.26 -0.80
C GLY A 73 11.58 -0.66 0.30
N GLN A 74 12.47 -1.44 0.91
CA GLN A 74 12.11 -2.37 1.99
C GLN A 74 11.45 -1.67 3.19
N TYR A 75 11.88 -0.44 3.48
CA TYR A 75 11.32 0.39 4.55
C TYR A 75 10.73 1.67 3.97
N ASN A 76 9.42 1.87 4.16
CA ASN A 76 8.78 3.14 3.82
C ASN A 76 8.73 4.08 5.04
N ILE A 77 9.55 5.13 5.02
CA ILE A 77 9.64 6.11 6.11
C ILE A 77 8.58 7.21 5.91
N GLN A 78 7.53 7.19 6.72
CA GLN A 78 6.46 8.20 6.69
C GLN A 78 6.63 9.18 7.86
N LEU A 79 7.19 10.36 7.58
CA LEU A 79 7.36 11.42 8.57
C LEU A 79 6.14 12.34 8.58
N CYS A 80 5.53 12.52 9.76
CA CYS A 80 4.47 13.49 9.95
C CYS A 80 5.03 14.92 9.83
N THR A 81 4.46 15.71 8.92
CA THR A 81 4.77 17.14 8.74
C THR A 81 3.56 18.04 9.02
N ASN A 82 2.51 17.50 9.66
CA ASN A 82 1.35 18.29 10.09
C ASN A 82 1.77 19.32 11.16
N VAL A 83 0.96 20.37 11.35
CA VAL A 83 1.25 21.54 12.20
C VAL A 83 1.78 21.16 13.59
N SER A 84 1.16 20.19 14.26
CA SER A 84 1.60 19.78 15.60
C SER A 84 2.99 19.13 15.59
N CYS A 85 3.26 18.26 14.61
CA CYS A 85 4.57 17.63 14.43
C CYS A 85 5.62 18.68 14.07
N TRP A 86 5.25 19.63 13.22
CA TRP A 86 6.11 20.72 12.78
C TRP A 86 6.49 21.67 13.91
N LEU A 87 5.51 22.09 14.74
CA LEU A 87 5.76 22.89 15.94
C LEU A 87 6.67 22.17 16.95
N CYS A 88 6.64 20.84 16.98
CA CYS A 88 7.51 20.00 17.80
C CYS A 88 8.85 19.64 17.12
N GLY A 89 9.21 20.27 15.99
CA GLY A 89 10.51 20.10 15.35
C GLY A 89 10.62 18.92 14.36
N SER A 90 9.53 18.52 13.70
CA SER A 90 9.59 17.46 12.67
C SER A 90 10.53 17.81 11.49
N ASP A 91 10.78 19.08 11.24
CA ASP A 91 11.70 19.56 10.21
C ASP A 91 13.17 19.25 10.54
N ASP A 92 13.54 19.23 11.83
CA ASP A 92 14.86 18.74 12.28
C ASP A 92 15.01 17.24 12.00
N ILE A 93 13.94 16.47 12.24
CA ILE A 93 13.90 15.04 11.96
C ILE A 93 14.04 14.79 10.45
N GLU A 94 13.31 15.55 9.63
CA GLU A 94 13.41 15.47 8.17
C GLU A 94 14.86 15.72 7.69
N ARG A 95 15.48 16.81 8.17
CA ARG A 95 16.89 17.13 7.85
C ARG A 95 17.86 16.06 8.33
N HIS A 96 17.59 15.41 9.46
CA HIS A 96 18.42 14.32 9.95
C HIS A 96 18.32 13.10 9.03
N ILE A 97 17.10 12.70 8.64
CA ILE A 97 16.87 11.56 7.74
C ILE A 97 17.55 11.80 6.39
N GLN A 98 17.35 12.98 5.78
CA GLN A 98 17.96 13.31 4.48
C GLN A 98 19.49 13.29 4.56
N ARG A 99 20.10 13.83 5.62
CA ARG A 99 21.56 13.79 5.81
C ARG A 99 22.10 12.36 6.01
N LYS A 100 21.36 11.53 6.75
CA LYS A 100 21.79 10.15 7.06
C LYS A 100 21.69 9.22 5.86
N LEU A 101 20.61 9.33 5.08
CA LEU A 101 20.33 8.45 3.94
C LEU A 101 20.83 9.01 2.59
N GLY A 102 21.14 10.31 2.51
CA GLY A 102 21.62 10.94 1.28
C GLY A 102 20.54 11.13 0.21
N ILE A 103 19.26 11.06 0.59
CA ILE A 103 18.10 11.18 -0.31
C ILE A 103 17.17 12.32 0.11
N LYS A 104 16.31 12.79 -0.80
CA LYS A 104 15.24 13.76 -0.53
C LYS A 104 13.91 13.06 -0.27
N VAL A 105 12.93 13.81 0.25
CA VAL A 105 11.53 13.32 0.36
C VAL A 105 11.03 12.84 -1.00
N GLY A 106 10.43 11.64 -1.01
CA GLY A 106 9.91 11.00 -2.22
C GLY A 106 10.94 10.22 -3.03
N GLN A 107 12.19 10.14 -2.59
CA GLN A 107 13.22 9.29 -3.21
C GLN A 107 13.40 7.98 -2.43
N THR A 108 14.08 7.03 -3.06
CA THR A 108 14.43 5.73 -2.49
C THR A 108 15.94 5.55 -2.60
N THR A 109 16.55 4.93 -1.59
CA THR A 109 17.97 4.60 -1.61
C THR A 109 18.26 3.48 -2.64
N PRO A 110 19.52 3.27 -3.05
CA PRO A 110 19.86 2.27 -4.07
C PRO A 110 19.86 0.81 -3.60
N ASP A 111 19.90 0.58 -2.28
CA ASP A 111 19.83 -0.73 -1.62
C ASP A 111 18.40 -1.29 -1.58
#